data_AF-A0A5N7CEK7-F1
#
_entry.id   AF-A0A5N7CEK7-F1
#
_cell.length_a   1.000
_cell.length_b   1.000
_cell.length_c   1.000
_cell.angle_alpha   90.00
_cell.angle_beta   90.00
_cell.angle_gamma   90.00
#
_symmetry.space_group_name_H-M   'P 1'
#
loop_
_entity.id
_entity.type
_entity.pdbx_description
1 polymer ?
#
loop_
_entity_poly.entity_id
_entity_poly.type
_entity_poly.pdbx_seq_one_letter_code
_entity_poly.pdbx_strand_id
1 'polypeptide(L)'
;MEVDILPELSLSSAILQFLDFSFKLMSLGNGEPVDGLPITTGLNEIYTTLHRLRWGLASRLAMKWSSDGSMSVPEPRLQTTAQSCLALCEQLLAVVNELQLQHNSPRVAGSFRLTLRVVWKKKEIDMLDGRLEAYRKEMTIVLSIILRQSSIVHELQRLKNQNQQMEMKQTRRLKDITNSLREIRDQVISARMGISTTIEPHQLAHLVFAISDLAQSVSYTSNVQRFLRTLYFRAMKDRHTRIKAAHEKTFTWIFETKTGTITGSSTNLGIRNWLRSDSGIYWVSGKPASGKSTVMKYLATHPETHDSLRLWAGNKRLIVASYFFCGAGTAMQKSQAAQSENIKICLSSRPWGMFEDAYGARADHKLYLENLTQDDMKAYIQSEFSLHPEWESLVQKDSRYHAFVTEIAERAQGVFLWLVLVVRLLREGISNGDTLSFLQKRLRRIPGDLNMFFEYMLESLDPIYETCVSHIFTIALTAPEPLPLMVYTFVESELEDENYALVEGAKPLARRQLDGRYKGLLHVSQRWNDQRALRFRVVLSHRTFRDFLADEMQLQFSNNLPRNFDAHLSLLKAEALEDLIKDIQGKHSSRTTKAEVSVTNDGTNIETL
;
A
#
# COMPACT_ATOMS: atom_id res chain seq x y z
N MET A 1 -14.28 -21.69 -17.13
CA MET A 1 -15.08 -20.79 -16.27
C MET A 1 -14.30 -20.61 -14.99
N GLU A 2 -13.62 -19.46 -14.87
CA GLU A 2 -12.81 -19.13 -13.69
C GLU A 2 -13.71 -18.39 -12.70
N VAL A 3 -13.76 -18.88 -11.47
CA VAL A 3 -14.52 -18.28 -10.38
C VAL A 3 -13.66 -17.21 -9.72
N ASP A 4 -14.06 -15.94 -9.82
CA ASP A 4 -13.47 -14.86 -9.04
C ASP A 4 -14.01 -14.92 -7.59
N ILE A 5 -13.12 -15.33 -6.70
CA ILE A 5 -13.32 -15.58 -5.26
C ILE A 5 -13.03 -14.34 -4.38
N LEU A 6 -12.52 -13.24 -4.95
CA LEU A 6 -12.24 -12.02 -4.20
C LEU A 6 -13.48 -11.46 -3.47
N PRO A 7 -14.68 -11.49 -4.07
CA PRO A 7 -15.89 -11.08 -3.38
C PRO A 7 -16.24 -11.98 -2.17
N GLU A 8 -16.03 -13.30 -2.26
CA GLU A 8 -16.31 -14.27 -1.17
C GLU A 8 -15.34 -14.10 0.01
N LEU A 9 -14.06 -13.86 -0.26
CA LEU A 9 -13.05 -13.53 0.75
C LEU A 9 -13.33 -12.18 1.43
N SER A 10 -13.75 -11.18 0.64
CA SER A 10 -14.12 -9.86 1.14
C SER A 10 -15.33 -9.92 2.08
N LEU A 11 -16.38 -10.66 1.68
CA LEU A 11 -17.57 -10.89 2.50
C LEU A 11 -17.23 -11.67 3.78
N SER A 12 -16.40 -12.72 3.68
CA SER A 12 -15.94 -13.50 4.83
C SER A 12 -15.18 -12.63 5.84
N SER A 13 -14.30 -11.74 5.37
CA SER A 13 -13.56 -10.80 6.22
C SER A 13 -14.50 -9.87 6.99
N ALA A 14 -15.55 -9.34 6.35
CA ALA A 14 -16.50 -8.45 7.00
C ALA A 14 -17.32 -9.17 8.10
N ILE A 15 -17.73 -10.42 7.87
CA ILE A 15 -18.40 -11.24 8.90
C ILE A 15 -17.46 -11.50 10.08
N LEU A 16 -16.21 -11.89 9.82
CA LEU A 16 -15.22 -12.15 10.88
C LEU A 16 -14.94 -10.91 11.73
N GLN A 17 -14.83 -9.73 11.12
CA GLN A 17 -14.63 -8.46 11.83
C GLN A 17 -15.80 -8.15 12.78
N PHE A 18 -17.04 -8.43 12.35
CA PHE A 18 -18.21 -8.26 13.21
C PHE A 18 -18.27 -9.28 14.35
N LEU A 19 -17.99 -10.55 14.07
CA LEU A 19 -17.99 -11.61 15.08
C LEU A 19 -16.89 -11.36 16.12
N ASP A 20 -15.65 -11.05 15.69
CA ASP A 20 -14.52 -10.74 16.59
C ASP A 20 -14.88 -9.58 17.53
N PHE A 21 -15.41 -8.49 16.99
CA PHE A 21 -15.84 -7.35 17.80
C PHE A 21 -16.94 -7.73 18.79
N SER A 22 -17.95 -8.50 18.37
CA SER A 22 -19.08 -8.90 19.22
C SER A 22 -18.64 -9.85 20.35
N PHE A 23 -17.71 -10.76 20.09
CA PHE A 23 -17.12 -11.61 21.13
C PHE A 23 -16.31 -10.81 22.14
N LYS A 24 -15.45 -9.91 21.65
CA LYS A 24 -14.67 -9.02 22.52
C LYS A 24 -15.58 -8.19 23.41
N LEU A 25 -16.66 -7.65 22.83
CA LEU A 25 -17.70 -6.92 23.55
C LEU A 25 -18.36 -7.76 24.65
N MET A 26 -18.75 -9.00 24.35
CA MET A 26 -19.36 -9.92 25.33
C MET A 26 -18.39 -10.45 26.40
N SER A 27 -17.08 -10.41 26.14
CA SER A 27 -16.02 -10.82 27.07
C SER A 27 -15.55 -9.71 28.01
N LEU A 28 -16.01 -8.46 27.82
CA LEU A 28 -15.75 -7.36 28.75
C LEU A 28 -16.31 -7.73 30.13
N GLY A 29 -15.41 -7.99 31.09
CA GLY A 29 -15.75 -8.31 32.49
C GLY A 29 -15.07 -9.51 33.12
N ASN A 30 -14.25 -10.28 32.39
CA ASN A 30 -13.54 -11.44 32.94
C ASN A 30 -12.15 -11.12 33.56
N GLY A 31 -11.81 -9.85 33.79
CA GLY A 31 -10.56 -9.44 34.44
C GLY A 31 -9.31 -9.47 33.56
N GLU A 32 -9.39 -9.91 32.30
CA GLU A 32 -8.29 -9.87 31.35
C GLU A 32 -8.40 -8.67 30.39
N PRO A 33 -7.30 -7.95 30.10
CA PRO A 33 -7.30 -6.93 29.04
C PRO A 33 -7.49 -7.60 27.68
N VAL A 34 -8.58 -7.28 26.99
CA VAL A 34 -8.88 -7.81 25.66
C VAL A 34 -8.19 -6.93 24.61
N ASP A 35 -7.35 -7.53 23.77
CA ASP A 35 -6.61 -6.85 22.71
C ASP A 35 -7.53 -5.98 21.82
N GLY A 36 -7.33 -4.66 21.87
CA GLY A 36 -7.96 -3.69 20.98
C GLY A 36 -9.21 -2.98 21.51
N LEU A 37 -9.66 -3.24 22.75
CA LEU A 37 -10.74 -2.50 23.40
C LEU A 37 -10.29 -2.06 24.82
N PRO A 38 -10.35 -0.77 25.17
CA PRO A 38 -10.00 -0.31 26.52
C PRO A 38 -10.95 -0.89 27.58
N ILE A 39 -10.42 -1.13 28.79
CA ILE A 39 -11.15 -1.66 29.96
C ILE A 39 -12.42 -0.84 30.27
N THR A 40 -12.46 0.41 29.83
CA THR A 40 -13.61 1.33 29.92
C THR A 40 -14.04 1.82 28.54
N THR A 41 -14.55 0.93 27.68
CA THR A 41 -15.11 1.35 26.38
C THR A 41 -16.46 2.04 26.61
N GLY A 42 -16.67 3.24 26.05
CA GLY A 42 -17.92 3.98 26.20
C GLY A 42 -19.03 3.43 25.30
N LEU A 43 -20.30 3.55 25.71
CA LEU A 43 -21.44 3.10 24.89
C LEU A 43 -21.47 3.74 23.49
N ASN A 44 -20.93 4.97 23.35
CA ASN A 44 -20.84 5.67 22.07
C ASN A 44 -19.79 5.05 21.11
N GLU A 45 -18.66 4.60 21.66
CA GLU A 45 -17.61 3.92 20.87
C GLU A 45 -18.09 2.54 20.38
N ILE A 46 -18.89 1.85 21.20
CA ILE A 46 -19.53 0.58 20.83
C ILE A 46 -20.53 0.82 19.70
N TYR A 47 -21.39 1.83 19.82
CA TYR A 47 -22.38 2.18 18.79
C TYR A 47 -21.73 2.53 17.45
N THR A 48 -20.74 3.43 17.45
CA THR A 48 -20.02 3.85 16.23
C THR A 48 -19.30 2.69 15.55
N THR A 49 -18.70 1.79 16.33
CA THR A 49 -18.01 0.61 15.79
C THR A 49 -19.00 -0.39 15.19
N LEU A 50 -20.12 -0.68 15.86
CA LEU A 50 -21.18 -1.53 15.32
C LEU A 50 -21.78 -0.95 14.04
N HIS A 51 -22.00 0.37 13.98
CA HIS A 51 -22.54 1.03 12.80
C HIS A 51 -21.61 0.90 11.59
N ARG A 52 -20.30 1.07 11.80
CA ARG A 52 -19.27 0.83 10.77
C ARG A 52 -19.27 -0.61 10.29
N LEU A 53 -19.35 -1.58 11.20
CA LEU A 53 -19.38 -3.01 10.87
C LEU A 53 -20.65 -3.39 10.09
N ARG A 54 -21.81 -2.86 10.47
CA ARG A 54 -23.08 -3.00 9.75
C ARG A 54 -22.94 -2.52 8.30
N TRP A 55 -22.40 -1.33 8.09
CA TRP A 55 -22.19 -0.77 6.75
C TRP A 55 -21.22 -1.62 5.91
N GLY A 56 -20.13 -2.08 6.53
CA GLY A 56 -19.15 -2.96 5.88
C GLY A 56 -19.73 -4.32 5.45
N LEU A 57 -20.66 -4.87 6.23
CA LEU A 57 -21.41 -6.09 5.90
C LEU A 57 -22.45 -5.85 4.79
N ALA A 58 -23.29 -4.81 4.94
CA ALA A 58 -24.36 -4.51 4.00
C ALA A 58 -23.86 -4.17 2.59
N SER A 59 -22.77 -3.38 2.49
CA SER A 59 -22.16 -3.01 1.20
C SER A 59 -21.65 -4.21 0.42
N ARG A 60 -21.02 -5.18 1.10
CA ARG A 60 -20.49 -6.40 0.48
C ARG A 60 -21.57 -7.43 0.16
N LEU A 61 -22.65 -7.44 0.93
CA LEU A 61 -23.83 -8.27 0.66
C LEU A 61 -24.60 -7.76 -0.57
N ALA A 62 -24.68 -6.45 -0.76
CA ALA A 62 -25.41 -5.79 -1.85
C ALA A 62 -24.66 -5.74 -3.19
N MET A 63 -23.41 -6.22 -3.26
CA MET A 63 -22.70 -6.36 -4.53
C MET A 63 -23.51 -7.27 -5.46
N LYS A 64 -23.78 -6.83 -6.70
CA LYS A 64 -24.50 -7.63 -7.70
C LYS A 64 -23.64 -8.81 -8.14
N TRP A 65 -23.94 -9.99 -7.60
CA TRP A 65 -23.42 -11.26 -8.09
C TRP A 65 -24.15 -11.59 -9.40
N SER A 66 -23.50 -11.37 -10.54
CA SER A 66 -24.14 -11.49 -11.87
C SER A 66 -24.66 -12.92 -12.10
N SER A 67 -25.93 -13.06 -12.47
CA SER A 67 -26.54 -14.31 -12.95
C SER A 67 -26.06 -14.73 -14.35
N ASP A 68 -25.14 -13.97 -14.94
CA ASP A 68 -24.63 -14.13 -16.30
C ASP A 68 -23.26 -14.82 -16.27
N GLY A 69 -23.22 -16.05 -15.73
CA GLY A 69 -22.17 -17.07 -15.93
C GLY A 69 -20.69 -16.75 -15.58
N SER A 70 -20.34 -15.53 -15.15
CA SER A 70 -18.94 -15.06 -15.05
C SER A 70 -18.44 -14.83 -13.62
N MET A 71 -19.26 -14.98 -12.58
CA MET A 71 -18.83 -14.89 -11.18
C MET A 71 -19.51 -16.00 -10.38
N SER A 72 -18.81 -16.64 -9.43
CA SER A 72 -19.51 -17.59 -8.55
C SER A 72 -20.55 -16.83 -7.76
N VAL A 73 -21.74 -17.41 -7.70
CA VAL A 73 -22.66 -17.12 -6.60
C VAL A 73 -21.92 -17.52 -5.33
N PRO A 74 -21.86 -16.68 -4.28
CA PRO A 74 -21.19 -17.04 -3.04
C PRO A 74 -21.77 -18.34 -2.52
N GLU A 75 -20.97 -19.13 -1.81
CA GLU A 75 -21.48 -20.28 -1.08
C GLU A 75 -22.77 -19.87 -0.33
N PRO A 76 -23.94 -20.49 -0.60
CA PRO A 76 -25.23 -20.02 -0.08
C PRO A 76 -25.27 -19.87 1.45
N ARG A 77 -24.43 -20.67 2.13
CA ARG A 77 -24.18 -20.59 3.57
C ARG A 77 -23.55 -19.26 3.97
N LEU A 78 -22.57 -18.75 3.22
CA LEU A 78 -21.91 -17.47 3.48
C LEU A 78 -22.89 -16.29 3.38
N GLN A 79 -23.77 -16.27 2.37
CA GLN A 79 -24.80 -15.23 2.25
C GLN A 79 -25.78 -15.27 3.41
N THR A 80 -26.24 -16.47 3.78
CA THR A 80 -27.18 -16.68 4.89
C THR A 80 -26.57 -16.25 6.23
N THR A 81 -25.30 -16.58 6.47
CA THR A 81 -24.56 -16.17 7.67
C THR A 81 -24.33 -14.66 7.68
N ALA A 82 -24.03 -14.04 6.54
CA ALA A 82 -23.87 -12.59 6.43
C ALA A 82 -25.18 -11.84 6.73
N GLN A 83 -26.31 -12.28 6.17
CA GLN A 83 -27.64 -11.73 6.47
C GLN A 83 -28.00 -11.88 7.96
N SER A 84 -27.71 -13.05 8.53
CA SER A 84 -27.95 -13.32 9.95
C SER A 84 -27.09 -12.46 10.87
N CYS A 85 -25.82 -12.23 10.51
CA CYS A 85 -24.91 -11.33 11.23
C CYS A 85 -25.34 -9.86 11.10
N LEU A 86 -25.85 -9.45 9.93
CA LEU A 86 -26.39 -8.10 9.73
C LEU A 86 -27.59 -7.86 10.64
N ALA A 87 -28.54 -8.79 10.69
CA ALA A 87 -29.69 -8.71 11.59
C ALA A 87 -29.26 -8.69 13.07
N LEU A 88 -28.24 -9.47 13.44
CA LEU A 88 -27.69 -9.45 14.80
C LEU A 88 -27.03 -8.11 15.14
N CYS A 89 -26.31 -7.53 14.19
CA CYS A 89 -25.68 -6.22 14.32
C CYS A 89 -26.73 -5.12 14.54
N GLU A 90 -27.86 -5.19 13.84
CA GLU A 90 -28.99 -4.28 14.02
C GLU A 90 -29.65 -4.42 15.41
N GLN A 91 -29.80 -5.65 15.90
CA GLN A 91 -30.28 -5.91 17.26
C GLN A 91 -29.35 -5.30 18.32
N LEU A 92 -28.03 -5.48 18.17
CA LEU A 92 -27.04 -4.90 19.08
C LEU A 92 -27.05 -3.36 19.03
N LEU A 93 -27.18 -2.76 17.83
CA LEU A 93 -27.29 -1.31 17.67
C LEU A 93 -28.53 -0.73 18.36
N ALA A 94 -29.68 -1.41 18.24
CA ALA A 94 -30.92 -0.97 18.89
C ALA A 94 -30.78 -0.96 20.41
N VAL A 95 -30.18 -2.01 20.99
CA VAL A 95 -29.99 -2.12 22.44
C VAL A 95 -28.96 -1.13 22.97
N VAL A 96 -27.86 -0.93 22.25
CA VAL A 96 -26.86 0.08 22.64
C VAL A 96 -27.46 1.49 22.59
N ASN A 97 -28.33 1.78 21.61
CA ASN A 97 -29.06 3.05 21.54
C ASN A 97 -30.06 3.20 22.70
N GLU A 98 -30.79 2.14 23.07
CA GLU A 98 -31.70 2.15 24.22
C GLU A 98 -30.96 2.38 25.55
N LEU A 99 -29.81 1.74 25.73
CA LEU A 99 -28.94 1.93 26.89
C LEU A 99 -28.36 3.36 26.97
N GLN A 100 -28.09 3.99 25.83
CA GLN A 100 -27.67 5.39 25.78
C GLN A 100 -28.79 6.36 26.19
N LEU A 101 -30.06 6.04 25.91
CA LEU A 101 -31.22 6.86 26.26
C LEU A 101 -31.62 6.75 27.74
N GLN A 102 -31.36 5.61 28.38
CA GLN A 102 -31.75 5.35 29.77
C GLN A 102 -30.68 5.76 30.81
N HIS A 103 -29.41 5.92 30.43
CA HIS A 103 -28.33 6.26 31.35
C HIS A 103 -27.73 7.66 31.12
N ASN A 104 -27.62 8.44 32.20
CA ASN A 104 -26.91 9.73 32.22
C ASN A 104 -25.38 9.59 32.35
N SER A 105 -24.84 8.35 32.31
CA SER A 105 -23.40 8.09 32.46
C SER A 105 -22.88 7.19 31.32
N PRO A 106 -21.82 7.60 30.59
CA PRO A 106 -21.45 7.01 29.29
C PRO A 106 -20.61 5.72 29.36
N ARG A 107 -20.42 5.12 30.55
CA ARG A 107 -19.41 4.08 30.79
C ARG A 107 -20.03 2.70 31.03
N VAL A 108 -19.52 1.68 30.34
CA VAL A 108 -19.76 0.27 30.66
C VAL A 108 -18.97 -0.05 31.94
N ALA A 109 -19.63 -0.05 33.09
CA ALA A 109 -18.98 -0.29 34.37
C ALA A 109 -18.64 -1.79 34.53
N GLY A 110 -17.39 -2.14 34.21
CA GLY A 110 -16.81 -3.45 34.53
C GLY A 110 -17.23 -4.61 33.62
N SER A 111 -18.51 -4.74 33.24
CA SER A 111 -18.94 -5.79 32.30
C SER A 111 -20.09 -5.38 31.37
N PHE A 112 -19.90 -5.65 30.07
CA PHE A 112 -20.94 -5.41 29.07
C PHE A 112 -22.17 -6.32 29.28
N ARG A 113 -21.96 -7.56 29.72
CA ARG A 113 -23.06 -8.48 30.07
C ARG A 113 -23.91 -7.95 31.23
N LEU A 114 -23.28 -7.31 32.22
CA LEU A 114 -24.00 -6.68 33.33
C LEU A 114 -24.76 -5.43 32.85
N THR A 115 -24.23 -4.71 31.87
CA THR A 115 -24.89 -3.55 31.26
C THR A 115 -26.10 -3.98 30.42
N LEU A 116 -25.98 -5.08 29.66
CA LEU A 116 -27.09 -5.66 28.92
C LEU A 116 -28.25 -6.11 29.83
N ARG A 117 -27.99 -6.50 31.09
CA ARG A 117 -29.05 -6.92 32.03
C ARG A 117 -30.07 -5.83 32.36
N VAL A 118 -29.77 -4.57 32.06
CA VAL A 118 -30.70 -3.45 32.23
C VAL A 118 -31.87 -3.56 31.25
N VAL A 119 -31.61 -4.05 30.03
CA VAL A 119 -32.60 -4.12 28.94
C VAL A 119 -32.99 -5.57 28.64
N TRP A 120 -32.08 -6.53 28.82
CA TRP A 120 -32.26 -7.94 28.48
C TRP A 120 -32.24 -8.86 29.70
N LYS A 121 -33.08 -9.88 29.68
CA LYS A 121 -33.06 -10.98 30.65
C LYS A 121 -31.84 -11.88 30.39
N LYS A 122 -31.37 -12.57 31.43
CA LYS A 122 -30.26 -13.54 31.33
C LYS A 122 -30.43 -14.52 30.16
N LYS A 123 -31.66 -15.03 29.93
CA LYS A 123 -31.97 -15.94 28.82
C LYS A 123 -31.71 -15.34 27.43
N GLU A 124 -31.90 -14.03 27.26
CA GLU A 124 -31.70 -13.34 25.97
C GLU A 124 -30.21 -13.10 25.71
N ILE A 125 -29.45 -12.80 26.77
CA ILE A 125 -27.98 -12.67 26.73
C ILE A 125 -27.34 -14.04 26.40
N ASP A 126 -27.78 -15.11 27.07
CA ASP A 126 -27.31 -16.47 26.82
C ASP A 126 -27.66 -16.93 25.38
N MET A 127 -28.81 -16.49 24.84
CA MET A 127 -29.21 -16.74 23.46
C MET A 127 -28.36 -15.98 22.44
N LEU A 128 -27.97 -14.73 22.73
CA LEU A 128 -27.03 -13.96 21.92
C LEU A 128 -25.67 -14.65 21.85
N ASP A 129 -25.12 -15.06 22.99
CA ASP A 129 -23.85 -15.81 23.05
C ASP A 129 -23.93 -17.10 22.22
N GLY A 130 -25.03 -17.85 22.35
CA GLY A 130 -25.26 -19.06 21.56
C GLY A 130 -25.30 -18.81 20.05
N ARG A 131 -25.91 -17.70 19.61
CA ARG A 131 -25.96 -17.30 18.19
C ARG A 131 -24.60 -16.87 17.67
N LEU A 132 -23.84 -16.10 18.44
CA LEU A 132 -22.48 -15.69 18.07
C LEU A 132 -21.55 -16.91 17.91
N GLU A 133 -21.64 -17.87 18.82
CA GLU A 133 -20.86 -19.11 18.78
C GLU A 133 -21.26 -20.01 17.60
N ALA A 134 -22.56 -20.09 17.29
CA ALA A 134 -23.05 -20.80 16.11
C ALA A 134 -22.51 -20.18 14.80
N TYR A 135 -22.58 -18.85 14.66
CA TYR A 135 -22.07 -18.17 13.46
C TYR A 135 -20.54 -18.27 13.33
N ARG A 136 -19.80 -18.28 14.44
CA ARG A 136 -18.35 -18.53 14.42
C ARG A 136 -18.01 -19.94 13.93
N LYS A 137 -18.74 -20.95 14.38
CA LYS A 137 -18.57 -22.34 13.92
C LYS A 137 -18.91 -22.49 12.44
N GLU A 138 -20.02 -21.89 12.00
CA GLU A 138 -20.40 -21.84 10.57
C GLU A 138 -19.32 -21.15 9.74
N MET A 139 -18.79 -20.00 10.17
CA MET A 139 -17.71 -19.32 9.45
C MET A 139 -16.42 -20.14 9.39
N THR A 140 -16.11 -20.89 10.44
CA THR A 140 -14.95 -21.79 10.44
C THR A 140 -15.12 -22.90 9.39
N ILE A 141 -16.32 -23.44 9.26
CA ILE A 141 -16.66 -24.44 8.24
C ILE A 141 -16.61 -23.83 6.84
N VAL A 142 -17.26 -22.70 6.61
CA VAL A 142 -17.27 -22.01 5.30
C VAL A 142 -15.86 -21.61 4.88
N LEU A 143 -15.06 -21.03 5.78
CA LEU A 143 -13.65 -20.74 5.49
C LEU A 143 -12.85 -22.01 5.21
N SER A 144 -13.11 -23.12 5.92
CA SER A 144 -12.46 -24.38 5.60
C SER A 144 -12.85 -24.91 4.22
N ILE A 145 -14.06 -24.63 3.72
CA ILE A 145 -14.52 -25.00 2.38
C ILE A 145 -13.87 -24.08 1.34
N ILE A 146 -13.96 -22.76 1.50
CA ILE A 146 -13.35 -21.76 0.61
C ILE A 146 -11.83 -21.96 0.52
N LEU A 147 -11.16 -22.22 1.64
CA LEU A 147 -9.71 -22.45 1.68
C LEU A 147 -9.29 -23.86 1.21
N ARG A 148 -10.22 -24.83 1.19
CA ARG A 148 -10.01 -26.16 0.59
C ARG A 148 -10.32 -26.19 -0.91
N GLN A 149 -11.09 -25.24 -1.43
CA GLN A 149 -11.36 -25.16 -2.86
C GLN A 149 -10.06 -24.94 -3.61
N SER A 150 -9.81 -25.84 -4.57
CA SER A 150 -8.56 -25.95 -5.32
C SER A 150 -8.23 -24.71 -6.17
N SER A 151 -9.15 -23.77 -6.35
CA SER A 151 -9.01 -22.58 -7.19
C SER A 151 -7.97 -21.57 -6.68
N ILE A 152 -7.90 -21.28 -5.37
CA ILE A 152 -6.87 -20.38 -4.79
C ILE A 152 -5.48 -20.99 -4.96
N VAL A 153 -5.37 -22.26 -4.58
CA VAL A 153 -4.12 -23.00 -4.66
C VAL A 153 -3.72 -23.17 -6.13
N HIS A 154 -4.68 -23.39 -7.04
CA HIS A 154 -4.45 -23.43 -8.49
C HIS A 154 -4.05 -22.09 -9.07
N GLU A 155 -4.62 -20.95 -8.66
CA GLU A 155 -4.24 -19.64 -9.21
C GLU A 155 -2.90 -19.18 -8.66
N LEU A 156 -2.62 -19.42 -7.37
CA LEU A 156 -1.28 -19.23 -6.80
C LEU A 156 -0.26 -20.18 -7.43
N GLN A 157 -0.61 -21.44 -7.68
CA GLN A 157 0.22 -22.37 -8.44
C GLN A 157 0.32 -21.96 -9.90
N ARG A 158 -0.68 -21.35 -10.53
CA ARG A 158 -0.63 -20.85 -11.91
C ARG A 158 0.31 -19.67 -12.01
N LEU A 159 0.19 -18.69 -11.12
CA LEU A 159 1.11 -17.55 -11.03
C LEU A 159 2.53 -17.99 -10.70
N LYS A 160 2.69 -18.95 -9.77
CA LYS A 160 3.98 -19.58 -9.46
C LYS A 160 4.54 -20.36 -10.65
N ASN A 161 3.72 -21.15 -11.33
CA ASN A 161 4.09 -21.92 -12.51
C ASN A 161 4.40 -21.02 -13.70
N GLN A 162 3.75 -19.86 -13.87
CA GLN A 162 4.07 -18.87 -14.91
C GLN A 162 5.43 -18.21 -14.63
N ASN A 163 5.70 -17.83 -13.39
CA ASN A 163 7.01 -17.32 -12.97
C ASN A 163 8.10 -18.37 -13.13
N GLN A 164 7.87 -19.59 -12.65
CA GLN A 164 8.79 -20.71 -12.80
C GLN A 164 8.92 -21.14 -14.26
N GLN A 165 7.90 -21.03 -15.11
CA GLN A 165 8.00 -21.30 -16.54
C GLN A 165 8.91 -20.29 -17.24
N MET A 166 8.94 -19.03 -16.81
CA MET A 166 9.90 -18.06 -17.34
C MET A 166 11.34 -18.42 -16.96
N GLU A 167 11.59 -18.76 -15.69
CA GLU A 167 12.90 -19.22 -15.22
C GLU A 167 13.31 -20.57 -15.85
N MET A 168 12.38 -21.52 -15.95
CA MET A 168 12.57 -22.83 -16.59
C MET A 168 12.79 -22.68 -18.09
N LYS A 169 12.13 -21.76 -18.80
CA LYS A 169 12.38 -21.54 -20.24
C LYS A 169 13.78 -20.97 -20.50
N GLN A 170 14.27 -20.08 -19.63
CA GLN A 170 15.65 -19.60 -19.71
C GLN A 170 16.66 -20.73 -19.38
N THR A 171 16.38 -21.50 -18.33
CA THR A 171 17.23 -22.63 -17.91
C THR A 171 17.24 -23.76 -18.96
N ARG A 172 16.09 -24.08 -19.57
CA ARG A 172 15.96 -25.06 -20.66
C ARG A 172 16.74 -24.61 -21.89
N ARG A 173 16.59 -23.35 -22.34
CA ARG A 173 17.38 -22.84 -23.47
C ARG A 173 18.89 -22.91 -23.24
N LEU A 174 19.36 -22.58 -22.04
CA LEU A 174 20.78 -22.74 -21.69
C LEU A 174 21.21 -24.21 -21.73
N LYS A 175 20.34 -25.11 -21.28
CA LYS A 175 20.56 -26.56 -21.34
C LYS A 175 20.57 -27.08 -22.78
N ASP A 176 19.69 -26.59 -23.64
CA ASP A 176 19.61 -26.95 -25.06
C ASP A 176 20.88 -26.50 -25.79
N ILE A 177 21.33 -25.25 -25.57
CA ILE A 177 22.62 -24.74 -26.07
C ILE A 177 23.79 -25.63 -25.59
N THR A 178 23.77 -26.02 -24.31
CA THR A 178 24.81 -26.88 -23.72
C THR A 178 24.79 -28.29 -24.34
N ASN A 179 23.61 -28.81 -24.64
CA ASN A 179 23.43 -30.11 -25.27
C ASN A 179 23.88 -30.08 -26.73
N SER A 180 23.50 -29.06 -27.51
CA SER A 180 23.98 -28.87 -28.89
C SER A 180 25.50 -28.70 -28.96
N LEU A 181 26.10 -27.99 -27.98
CA LEU A 181 27.57 -27.92 -27.83
C LEU A 181 28.20 -29.29 -27.61
N ARG A 182 27.57 -30.12 -26.78
CA ARG A 182 28.03 -31.48 -26.50
C ARG A 182 27.93 -32.36 -27.74
N GLU A 183 26.82 -32.30 -28.47
CA GLU A 183 26.61 -33.06 -29.71
C GLU A 183 27.63 -32.69 -30.79
N ILE A 184 27.88 -31.39 -31.02
CA ILE A 184 28.91 -30.93 -31.97
C ILE A 184 30.29 -31.44 -31.55
N ARG A 185 30.62 -31.34 -30.26
CA ARG A 185 31.90 -31.83 -29.72
C ARG A 185 32.06 -33.34 -29.93
N ASP A 186 31.02 -34.12 -29.66
CA ASP A 186 31.05 -35.58 -29.77
C ASP A 186 31.10 -36.02 -31.25
N GLN A 187 30.49 -35.26 -32.18
CA GLN A 187 30.64 -35.43 -33.63
C GLN A 187 32.08 -35.15 -34.09
N VAL A 188 32.72 -34.09 -33.59
CA VAL A 188 34.12 -33.77 -33.91
C VAL A 188 35.08 -34.82 -33.35
N ILE A 189 34.83 -35.33 -32.15
CA ILE A 189 35.66 -36.39 -31.54
C ILE A 189 35.50 -37.71 -32.30
N SER A 190 34.28 -38.10 -32.66
CA SER A 190 34.03 -39.34 -33.41
C SER A 190 34.63 -39.29 -34.82
N ALA A 191 34.54 -38.14 -35.51
CA ALA A 191 35.22 -37.93 -36.79
C ALA A 191 36.76 -38.05 -36.69
N ARG A 192 37.34 -37.80 -35.50
CA ARG A 192 38.79 -37.88 -35.25
C ARG A 192 39.25 -39.27 -34.80
N MET A 193 38.34 -40.10 -34.28
CA MET A 193 38.59 -41.48 -33.82
C MET A 193 38.36 -42.52 -34.94
N GLY A 194 37.65 -42.16 -36.01
CA GLY A 194 37.55 -42.98 -37.23
C GLY A 194 38.85 -42.98 -38.02
N ILE A 195 39.17 -44.10 -38.67
CA ILE A 195 40.43 -44.39 -39.37
C ILE A 195 40.70 -43.45 -40.59
N SER A 196 39.82 -42.50 -40.89
CA SER A 196 40.00 -41.49 -41.94
C SER A 196 40.45 -40.15 -41.35
N THR A 197 41.65 -39.72 -41.71
CA THR A 197 42.25 -38.44 -41.30
C THR A 197 41.61 -37.21 -41.97
N THR A 198 40.60 -37.41 -42.81
CA THR A 198 39.89 -36.37 -43.55
C THR A 198 38.40 -36.39 -43.23
N ILE A 199 37.89 -35.27 -42.69
CA ILE A 199 36.46 -35.04 -42.48
C ILE A 199 35.79 -34.97 -43.86
N GLU A 200 34.80 -35.82 -44.10
CA GLU A 200 34.08 -35.84 -45.38
C GLU A 200 33.32 -34.50 -45.61
N PRO A 201 33.23 -34.01 -46.87
CA PRO A 201 32.63 -32.70 -47.16
C PRO A 201 31.20 -32.51 -46.63
N HIS A 202 30.40 -33.58 -46.61
CA HIS A 202 29.04 -33.56 -46.09
C HIS A 202 28.99 -33.44 -44.56
N GLN A 203 29.92 -34.07 -43.84
CA GLN A 203 30.04 -33.95 -42.38
C GLN A 203 30.51 -32.55 -41.99
N LEU A 204 31.42 -31.99 -42.79
CA LEU A 204 31.92 -30.63 -42.61
C LEU A 204 30.81 -29.59 -42.84
N ALA A 205 29.96 -29.78 -43.86
CA ALA A 205 28.79 -28.93 -44.09
C ALA A 205 27.78 -28.98 -42.93
N HIS A 206 27.49 -30.17 -42.39
CA HIS A 206 26.61 -30.34 -41.24
C HIS A 206 27.17 -29.66 -39.97
N LEU A 207 28.47 -29.77 -39.71
CA LEU A 207 29.14 -29.11 -38.59
C LEU A 207 29.11 -27.58 -38.74
N VAL A 208 29.36 -27.06 -39.94
CA VAL A 208 29.31 -25.61 -40.22
C VAL A 208 27.90 -25.06 -39.99
N PHE A 209 26.86 -25.78 -40.40
CA PHE A 209 25.47 -25.41 -40.15
C PHE A 209 25.13 -25.42 -38.66
N ALA A 210 25.46 -26.51 -37.95
CA ALA A 210 25.18 -26.66 -36.52
C ALA A 210 25.91 -25.60 -35.66
N ILE A 211 27.17 -25.29 -35.99
CA ILE A 211 27.95 -24.24 -35.32
C ILE A 211 27.36 -22.85 -35.59
N SER A 212 26.89 -22.59 -36.81
CA SER A 212 26.25 -21.31 -37.16
C SER A 212 24.92 -21.11 -36.42
N ASP A 213 24.06 -22.13 -36.39
CA ASP A 213 22.78 -22.09 -35.67
C ASP A 213 22.99 -21.92 -34.15
N LEU A 214 23.95 -22.65 -33.58
CA LEU A 214 24.34 -22.51 -32.19
C LEU A 214 24.88 -21.10 -31.89
N ALA A 215 25.76 -20.57 -32.74
CA ALA A 215 26.31 -19.22 -32.59
C ALA A 215 25.20 -18.15 -32.62
N GLN A 216 24.21 -18.32 -33.50
CA GLN A 216 23.05 -17.43 -33.58
C GLN A 216 22.16 -17.52 -32.33
N SER A 217 21.90 -18.73 -31.83
CA SER A 217 21.13 -18.97 -30.60
C SER A 217 21.83 -18.45 -29.34
N VAL A 218 23.16 -18.61 -29.23
CA VAL A 218 23.99 -18.07 -28.15
C VAL A 218 23.99 -16.54 -28.22
N SER A 219 24.20 -15.95 -29.40
CA SER A 219 24.19 -14.51 -29.60
C SER A 219 22.85 -13.90 -29.20
N TYR A 220 21.74 -14.45 -29.69
CA TYR A 220 20.39 -14.03 -29.31
C TYR A 220 20.16 -14.11 -27.80
N THR A 221 20.49 -15.24 -27.18
CA THR A 221 20.30 -15.45 -25.73
C THR A 221 21.17 -14.50 -24.91
N SER A 222 22.41 -14.25 -25.34
CA SER A 222 23.33 -13.31 -24.69
C SER A 222 22.84 -11.86 -24.78
N ASN A 223 22.29 -11.45 -25.93
CA ASN A 223 21.77 -10.10 -26.14
C ASN A 223 20.51 -9.87 -25.31
N VAL A 224 19.62 -10.86 -25.24
CA VAL A 224 18.43 -10.82 -24.36
C VAL A 224 18.86 -10.71 -22.90
N GLN A 225 19.82 -11.52 -22.44
CA GLN A 225 20.31 -11.46 -21.05
C GLN A 225 21.02 -10.13 -20.74
N ARG A 226 21.82 -9.61 -21.68
CA ARG A 226 22.49 -8.30 -21.55
C ARG A 226 21.46 -7.19 -21.43
N PHE A 227 20.42 -7.19 -22.26
CA PHE A 227 19.31 -6.24 -22.19
C PHE A 227 18.50 -6.38 -20.88
N LEU A 228 18.17 -7.59 -20.44
CA LEU A 228 17.47 -7.81 -19.17
C LEU A 228 18.32 -7.35 -17.97
N ARG A 229 19.64 -7.54 -18.01
CA ARG A 229 20.56 -7.02 -16.99
C ARG A 229 20.62 -5.49 -16.96
N THR A 230 20.49 -4.81 -18.09
CA THR A 230 20.37 -3.34 -18.10
C THR A 230 19.07 -2.84 -17.47
N LEU A 231 18.04 -3.70 -17.43
CA LEU A 231 16.75 -3.37 -16.82
C LEU A 231 16.70 -3.76 -15.33
N TYR A 232 17.50 -4.72 -14.88
CA TYR A 232 17.41 -5.31 -13.54
C TYR A 232 18.43 -4.73 -12.55
N PHE A 233 17.95 -4.23 -11.41
CA PHE A 233 18.78 -3.91 -10.23
C PHE A 233 18.01 -4.22 -8.93
N ARG A 234 18.74 -4.43 -7.84
CA ARG A 234 18.25 -5.08 -6.61
C ARG A 234 17.04 -4.41 -5.96
N ALA A 235 16.88 -3.09 -6.08
CA ALA A 235 15.79 -2.31 -5.46
C ALA A 235 14.59 -2.04 -6.41
N MET A 236 14.54 -2.70 -7.58
CA MET A 236 13.51 -2.48 -8.62
C MET A 236 12.08 -2.73 -8.12
N LYS A 237 11.89 -3.64 -7.16
CA LYS A 237 10.56 -4.00 -6.59
C LYS A 237 10.12 -3.09 -5.44
N ASP A 238 11.06 -2.43 -4.75
CA ASP A 238 10.79 -1.73 -3.48
C ASP A 238 10.02 -0.43 -3.64
N ARG A 239 10.08 0.20 -4.83
CA ARG A 239 9.30 1.42 -5.09
C ARG A 239 7.87 1.11 -5.52
N HIS A 240 7.66 0.06 -6.30
CA HIS A 240 6.31 -0.32 -6.75
C HIS A 240 5.38 -0.64 -5.57
N THR A 241 5.91 -1.28 -4.52
CA THR A 241 5.19 -1.56 -3.27
C THR A 241 4.90 -0.31 -2.45
N ARG A 242 5.77 0.72 -2.49
CA ARG A 242 5.61 1.99 -1.76
C ARG A 242 4.62 2.97 -2.42
N ILE A 243 4.40 2.89 -3.74
CA ILE A 243 3.43 3.74 -4.42
C ILE A 243 2.02 3.30 -4.03
N LYS A 244 1.25 4.18 -3.38
CA LYS A 244 -0.16 3.94 -3.05
C LYS A 244 -0.98 3.70 -4.33
N ALA A 245 -2.02 2.87 -4.24
CA ALA A 245 -2.97 2.72 -5.34
C ALA A 245 -3.66 4.06 -5.63
N ALA A 246 -4.09 4.25 -6.89
CA ALA A 246 -4.97 5.38 -7.23
C ALA A 246 -6.25 5.30 -6.41
N HIS A 247 -6.83 6.46 -6.08
CA HIS A 247 -8.13 6.50 -5.44
C HIS A 247 -9.19 5.99 -6.43
N GLU A 248 -10.19 5.24 -5.97
CA GLU A 248 -11.14 4.51 -6.82
C GLU A 248 -11.90 5.41 -7.82
N LYS A 249 -12.09 6.68 -7.46
CA LYS A 249 -12.77 7.70 -8.29
C LYS A 249 -11.83 8.57 -9.14
N THR A 250 -10.57 8.19 -9.31
CA THR A 250 -9.57 8.99 -10.06
C THR A 250 -9.06 8.25 -11.29
N PHE A 251 -8.64 8.99 -12.32
CA PHE A 251 -8.08 8.46 -13.56
C PHE A 251 -9.04 7.62 -14.44
N THR A 252 -10.34 7.61 -14.18
CA THR A 252 -11.32 6.87 -15.01
C THR A 252 -11.34 7.42 -16.44
N TRP A 253 -11.16 8.74 -16.57
CA TRP A 253 -11.11 9.48 -17.83
C TRP A 253 -10.00 9.02 -18.79
N ILE A 254 -8.96 8.32 -18.34
CA ILE A 254 -7.82 7.90 -19.18
C ILE A 254 -8.26 6.99 -20.33
N PHE A 255 -9.26 6.13 -20.08
CA PHE A 255 -9.76 5.17 -21.06
C PHE A 255 -11.15 5.53 -21.62
N GLU A 256 -11.79 6.57 -21.09
CA GLU A 256 -13.11 7.04 -21.53
C GLU A 256 -13.03 7.70 -22.92
N THR A 257 -13.85 7.22 -23.86
CA THR A 257 -14.12 7.89 -25.13
C THR A 257 -15.21 8.94 -24.91
N LYS A 258 -14.85 10.21 -24.66
CA LYS A 258 -15.84 11.30 -24.67
C LYS A 258 -16.35 11.51 -26.11
N THR A 259 -17.46 10.86 -26.44
CA THR A 259 -18.29 11.15 -27.62
C THR A 259 -19.17 12.36 -27.32
N GLY A 260 -18.60 13.56 -27.38
CA GLY A 260 -19.33 14.79 -27.10
C GLY A 260 -18.77 15.96 -27.89
N THR A 261 -19.34 16.20 -29.07
CA THR A 261 -19.25 17.46 -29.79
C THR A 261 -19.84 18.55 -28.90
N ILE A 262 -19.04 19.56 -28.52
CA ILE A 262 -19.39 21.00 -28.34
C ILE A 262 -18.15 21.69 -27.72
N THR A 263 -17.59 22.64 -28.48
CA THR A 263 -16.61 23.67 -28.11
C THR A 263 -15.28 23.24 -27.47
N GLY A 264 -14.25 23.08 -28.31
CA GLY A 264 -12.94 23.70 -28.02
C GLY A 264 -11.94 22.98 -27.11
N SER A 265 -11.94 21.66 -26.98
CA SER A 265 -10.71 20.84 -26.85
C SER A 265 -11.08 19.37 -26.83
N SER A 266 -10.99 18.71 -27.98
CA SER A 266 -11.12 17.26 -28.08
C SER A 266 -9.91 16.61 -27.38
N THR A 267 -9.97 16.40 -26.07
CA THR A 267 -8.99 15.59 -25.33
C THR A 267 -9.22 14.11 -25.62
N ASN A 268 -9.09 13.71 -26.88
CA ASN A 268 -8.81 12.31 -27.18
C ASN A 268 -7.36 12.12 -26.72
N LEU A 269 -7.19 11.65 -25.49
CA LEU A 269 -5.96 11.70 -24.71
C LEU A 269 -4.79 10.92 -25.30
N GLY A 270 -4.88 10.46 -26.55
CA GLY A 270 -3.81 9.82 -27.31
C GLY A 270 -3.47 8.44 -26.80
N ILE A 271 -3.48 8.23 -25.48
CA ILE A 271 -2.97 7.05 -24.80
C ILE A 271 -3.69 5.78 -25.18
N ARG A 272 -5.02 5.80 -25.35
CA ARG A 272 -5.80 4.62 -25.77
C ARG A 272 -5.45 4.21 -27.21
N ASN A 273 -5.36 5.19 -28.10
CA ASN A 273 -4.96 4.95 -29.50
C ASN A 273 -3.50 4.49 -29.56
N TRP A 274 -2.63 5.17 -28.82
CA TRP A 274 -1.24 4.79 -28.66
C TRP A 274 -1.12 3.36 -28.16
N LEU A 275 -1.86 2.93 -27.14
CA LEU A 275 -1.81 1.55 -26.64
C LEU A 275 -2.21 0.51 -27.69
N ARG A 276 -3.11 0.85 -28.62
CA ARG A 276 -3.71 -0.09 -29.60
C ARG A 276 -2.99 -0.14 -30.95
N SER A 277 -2.53 0.99 -31.48
CA SER A 277 -2.07 1.07 -32.88
C SER A 277 -0.67 1.62 -33.05
N ASP A 278 -0.26 2.61 -32.26
CA ASP A 278 0.94 3.38 -32.60
C ASP A 278 2.23 2.67 -32.14
N SER A 279 3.37 3.33 -32.10
CA SER A 279 4.64 2.78 -31.60
C SER A 279 5.49 3.88 -30.97
N GLY A 280 6.58 3.52 -30.30
CA GLY A 280 7.50 4.48 -29.71
C GLY A 280 7.08 4.99 -28.33
N ILE A 281 7.39 6.25 -28.04
CA ILE A 281 7.34 6.84 -26.70
C ILE A 281 6.03 7.57 -26.45
N TYR A 282 5.41 7.31 -25.30
CA TYR A 282 4.34 8.13 -24.72
C TYR A 282 4.85 8.84 -23.46
N TRP A 283 4.69 10.16 -23.41
CA TRP A 283 5.24 11.00 -22.35
C TRP A 283 4.18 11.54 -21.39
N VAL A 284 4.31 11.17 -20.11
CA VAL A 284 3.50 11.67 -19.00
C VAL A 284 4.27 12.76 -18.25
N SER A 285 3.96 14.02 -18.53
CA SER A 285 4.56 15.16 -17.85
C SER A 285 3.74 15.58 -16.64
N GLY A 286 4.41 16.18 -15.66
CA GLY A 286 3.70 16.97 -14.67
C GLY A 286 4.45 17.43 -13.43
N LYS A 287 3.81 18.32 -12.67
CA LYS A 287 4.37 18.97 -11.47
C LYS A 287 4.81 17.99 -10.37
N PRO A 288 5.77 18.34 -9.50
CA PRO A 288 6.07 17.54 -8.31
C PRO A 288 4.79 17.22 -7.52
N ALA A 289 4.68 15.98 -7.05
CA ALA A 289 3.52 15.51 -6.29
C ALA A 289 2.14 15.59 -7.00
N SER A 290 2.08 15.73 -8.33
CA SER A 290 0.85 15.70 -9.12
C SER A 290 0.20 14.32 -9.30
N GLY A 291 0.85 13.25 -8.82
CA GLY A 291 0.32 11.88 -8.95
C GLY A 291 0.89 11.07 -10.12
N LYS A 292 1.97 11.52 -10.79
CA LYS A 292 2.60 10.78 -11.91
C LYS A 292 2.94 9.32 -11.60
N SER A 293 3.58 9.05 -10.45
CA SER A 293 3.89 7.66 -10.09
C SER A 293 2.63 6.83 -9.86
N THR A 294 1.56 7.46 -9.35
CA THR A 294 0.25 6.83 -9.14
C THR A 294 -0.42 6.52 -10.48
N VAL A 295 -0.44 7.45 -11.45
CA VAL A 295 -1.02 7.20 -12.77
C VAL A 295 -0.21 6.17 -13.56
N MET A 296 1.12 6.18 -13.46
CA MET A 296 1.97 5.16 -14.08
C MET A 296 1.70 3.77 -13.47
N LYS A 297 1.45 3.68 -12.16
CA LYS A 297 1.04 2.43 -11.52
C LYS A 297 -0.34 2.00 -11.98
N TYR A 298 -1.30 2.93 -12.03
CA TYR A 298 -2.63 2.68 -12.55
C TYR A 298 -2.59 2.12 -13.97
N LEU A 299 -1.92 2.80 -14.90
CA LEU A 299 -1.72 2.34 -16.28
C LEU A 299 -1.09 0.96 -16.35
N ALA A 300 -0.04 0.70 -15.56
CA ALA A 300 0.66 -0.58 -15.55
C ALA A 300 -0.17 -1.76 -15.03
N THR A 301 -1.18 -1.52 -14.20
CA THR A 301 -2.02 -2.58 -13.59
C THR A 301 -3.43 -2.63 -14.16
N HIS A 302 -3.85 -1.64 -14.94
CA HIS A 302 -5.23 -1.56 -15.42
C HIS A 302 -5.52 -2.64 -16.49
N PRO A 303 -6.64 -3.38 -16.38
CA PRO A 303 -6.98 -4.43 -17.35
C PRO A 303 -7.05 -3.92 -18.79
N GLU A 304 -7.66 -2.76 -19.03
CA GLU A 304 -7.78 -2.20 -20.38
C GLU A 304 -6.44 -1.87 -21.05
N THR A 305 -5.40 -1.57 -20.26
CA THR A 305 -4.04 -1.43 -20.78
C THR A 305 -3.56 -2.75 -21.37
N HIS A 306 -3.72 -3.84 -20.62
CA HIS A 306 -3.29 -5.17 -21.06
C HIS A 306 -4.08 -5.64 -22.27
N ASP A 307 -5.39 -5.39 -22.31
CA ASP A 307 -6.23 -5.77 -23.45
C ASP A 307 -5.88 -4.97 -24.70
N SER A 308 -5.65 -3.66 -24.55
CA SER A 308 -5.20 -2.80 -25.65
C SER A 308 -3.81 -3.20 -26.18
N LEU A 309 -2.87 -3.54 -25.29
CA LEU A 309 -1.54 -4.02 -25.68
C LEU A 309 -1.56 -5.41 -26.31
N ARG A 310 -2.51 -6.28 -25.94
CA ARG A 310 -2.72 -7.58 -26.60
C ARG A 310 -3.19 -7.41 -28.04
N LEU A 311 -4.10 -6.46 -28.27
CA LEU A 311 -4.54 -6.11 -29.63
C LEU A 311 -3.36 -5.62 -30.48
N TRP A 312 -2.51 -4.76 -29.92
CA TRP A 312 -1.30 -4.29 -30.59
C TRP A 312 -0.28 -5.40 -30.87
N ALA A 313 -0.07 -6.32 -29.91
CA ALA A 313 0.87 -7.43 -30.08
C ALA A 313 0.40 -8.47 -31.12
N GLY A 314 -0.91 -8.59 -31.34
CA GLY A 314 -1.50 -9.59 -32.23
C GLY A 314 -1.05 -11.00 -31.85
N ASN A 315 -0.42 -11.70 -32.79
CA ASN A 315 0.08 -13.07 -32.58
C ASN A 315 1.47 -13.12 -31.89
N LYS A 316 2.10 -11.97 -31.62
CA LYS A 316 3.42 -11.90 -30.99
C LYS A 316 3.30 -12.02 -29.46
N ARG A 317 4.35 -12.52 -28.82
CA ARG A 317 4.40 -12.60 -27.36
C ARG A 317 4.52 -11.20 -26.74
N LEU A 318 3.50 -10.77 -26.01
CA LEU A 318 3.52 -9.53 -25.23
C LEU A 318 4.37 -9.71 -23.96
N ILE A 319 5.30 -8.77 -23.72
CA ILE A 319 6.08 -8.65 -22.48
C ILE A 319 5.86 -7.23 -21.97
N VAL A 320 5.28 -7.09 -20.78
CA VAL A 320 5.12 -5.80 -20.10
C VAL A 320 6.13 -5.71 -18.98
N ALA A 321 6.98 -4.69 -19.04
CA ALA A 321 7.94 -4.37 -17.99
C ALA A 321 7.63 -2.97 -17.44
N SER A 322 7.30 -2.90 -16.16
CA SER A 322 6.94 -1.65 -15.49
C SER A 322 8.02 -1.31 -14.48
N TYR A 323 8.64 -0.14 -14.64
CA TYR A 323 9.72 0.29 -13.76
C TYR A 323 9.56 1.75 -13.32
N PHE A 324 9.82 2.00 -12.04
CA PHE A 324 9.66 3.29 -11.39
C PHE A 324 11.02 3.75 -10.86
N PHE A 325 11.71 4.62 -11.59
CA PHE A 325 12.99 5.20 -11.16
C PHE A 325 12.83 6.59 -10.55
N CYS A 326 13.86 7.04 -9.83
CA CYS A 326 14.11 8.47 -9.76
C CYS A 326 15.61 8.78 -9.77
N GLY A 327 15.97 9.68 -10.68
CA GLY A 327 17.30 10.18 -10.94
C GLY A 327 17.29 10.82 -12.32
N ALA A 328 17.98 11.93 -12.50
CA ALA A 328 18.25 12.45 -13.84
C ALA A 328 19.22 11.49 -14.54
N GLY A 329 18.76 10.88 -15.63
CA GLY A 329 19.59 10.27 -16.66
C GLY A 329 20.35 8.98 -16.31
N THR A 330 20.07 7.91 -17.05
CA THR A 330 21.13 7.04 -17.59
C THR A 330 20.67 6.47 -18.93
N ALA A 331 21.49 6.66 -19.98
CA ALA A 331 21.63 5.94 -21.27
C ALA A 331 20.41 5.55 -22.13
N MET A 332 19.19 5.42 -21.60
CA MET A 332 18.02 4.95 -22.33
C MET A 332 17.52 5.97 -23.37
N GLN A 333 17.85 7.26 -23.16
CA GLN A 333 17.51 8.40 -24.02
C GLN A 333 18.13 8.33 -25.43
N LYS A 334 19.10 7.42 -25.66
CA LYS A 334 19.73 7.18 -26.98
C LYS A 334 19.60 5.73 -27.45
N SER A 335 18.73 4.92 -26.84
CA SER A 335 18.60 3.53 -27.24
C SER A 335 17.77 3.40 -28.51
N GLN A 336 18.28 2.66 -29.52
CA GLN A 336 17.54 2.27 -30.73
C GLN A 336 16.20 1.55 -30.41
N ALA A 337 15.99 1.13 -29.16
CA ALA A 337 14.75 0.56 -28.67
C ALA A 337 13.55 1.53 -28.79
N ALA A 338 13.74 2.85 -28.66
CA ALA A 338 12.67 3.83 -28.80
C ALA A 338 12.16 3.99 -30.25
N GLN A 339 12.95 3.56 -31.24
CA GLN A 339 12.62 3.60 -32.67
C GLN A 339 12.10 2.26 -33.20
N SER A 340 12.05 1.24 -32.35
CA SER A 340 11.57 -0.09 -32.74
C SER A 340 10.04 -0.13 -32.77
N GLU A 341 9.46 -0.59 -33.87
CA GLU A 341 8.02 -0.81 -34.00
C GLU A 341 7.49 -1.88 -33.05
N ASN A 342 8.37 -2.72 -32.48
CA ASN A 342 8.01 -3.78 -31.53
C ASN A 342 8.16 -3.35 -30.07
N ILE A 343 8.47 -2.08 -29.79
CA ILE A 343 8.68 -1.58 -28.43
C ILE A 343 7.83 -0.33 -28.20
N LYS A 344 7.06 -0.37 -27.12
CA LYS A 344 6.34 0.79 -26.57
C LYS A 344 6.97 1.21 -25.26
N ILE A 345 7.16 2.51 -25.08
CA ILE A 345 7.75 3.07 -23.86
C ILE A 345 6.81 4.15 -23.33
N CYS A 346 6.22 3.93 -22.16
CA CYS A 346 5.54 4.99 -21.43
C CYS A 346 6.51 5.53 -20.37
N LEU A 347 6.84 6.82 -20.44
CA LEU A 347 7.78 7.46 -19.52
C LEU A 347 7.11 8.65 -18.82
N SER A 348 7.51 8.91 -17.58
CA SER A 348 7.02 10.06 -16.83
C SER A 348 8.16 10.93 -16.31
N SER A 349 8.03 12.25 -16.39
CA SER A 349 9.05 13.19 -15.92
C SER A 349 8.44 14.48 -15.36
N ARG A 350 9.29 15.35 -14.82
CA ARG A 350 8.94 16.76 -14.55
C ARG A 350 8.89 17.53 -15.89
N PRO A 351 8.16 18.67 -15.97
CA PRO A 351 8.08 19.49 -17.18
C PRO A 351 9.35 20.35 -17.35
N TRP A 352 10.53 19.72 -17.39
CA TRP A 352 11.78 20.42 -17.68
C TRP A 352 11.92 20.63 -19.18
N GLY A 353 12.47 21.78 -19.59
CA GLY A 353 12.63 22.15 -21.00
C GLY A 353 13.27 21.05 -21.83
N MET A 354 14.32 20.40 -21.31
CA MET A 354 14.99 19.28 -21.99
C MET A 354 14.08 18.09 -22.35
N PHE A 355 13.00 17.85 -21.60
CA PHE A 355 12.03 16.79 -21.90
C PHE A 355 10.94 17.28 -22.85
N GLU A 356 10.58 18.57 -22.77
CA GLU A 356 9.68 19.21 -23.74
C GLU A 356 10.33 19.25 -25.13
N ASP A 357 11.62 19.60 -25.22
CA ASP A 357 12.38 19.57 -26.46
C ASP A 357 12.47 18.15 -27.05
N ALA A 358 12.62 17.14 -26.19
CA ALA A 358 12.81 15.75 -26.61
C ALA A 358 11.50 15.02 -26.97
N TYR A 359 10.41 15.27 -26.24
CA TYR A 359 9.18 14.47 -26.32
C TYR A 359 7.91 15.32 -26.54
N GLY A 360 8.02 16.65 -26.50
CA GLY A 360 6.89 17.57 -26.58
C GLY A 360 6.35 17.81 -27.98
N ALA A 361 7.05 17.42 -29.04
CA ALA A 361 6.66 17.70 -30.42
C ALA A 361 5.32 17.05 -30.84
N ARG A 362 4.97 15.88 -30.30
CA ARG A 362 3.77 15.12 -30.65
C ARG A 362 2.68 15.30 -29.58
N ALA A 363 1.62 16.06 -29.91
CA ALA A 363 0.51 16.32 -29.00
C ALA A 363 -0.33 15.06 -28.67
N ASP A 364 -0.35 14.08 -29.57
CA ASP A 364 -1.04 12.79 -29.43
C ASP A 364 -0.24 11.76 -28.60
N HIS A 365 1.02 12.05 -28.27
CA HIS A 365 1.93 11.18 -27.52
C HIS A 365 2.42 11.82 -26.21
N LYS A 366 1.67 12.79 -25.71
CA LYS A 366 1.96 13.45 -24.44
C LYS A 366 0.71 13.77 -23.64
N LEU A 367 0.84 13.79 -22.32
CA LEU A 367 -0.18 14.35 -21.42
C LEU A 367 0.48 15.17 -20.30
N TYR A 368 -0.17 16.26 -19.90
CA TYR A 368 0.20 17.06 -18.72
C TYR A 368 -0.80 16.77 -17.60
N LEU A 369 -0.34 16.05 -16.58
CA LEU A 369 -1.23 15.49 -15.56
C LEU A 369 -1.96 16.57 -14.74
N GLU A 370 -1.30 17.68 -14.42
CA GLU A 370 -1.87 18.82 -13.70
C GLU A 370 -3.09 19.44 -14.39
N ASN A 371 -3.17 19.36 -15.72
CA ASN A 371 -4.25 19.97 -16.49
C ASN A 371 -5.48 19.07 -16.61
N LEU A 372 -5.37 17.80 -16.21
CA LEU A 372 -6.36 16.75 -16.46
C LEU A 372 -6.97 16.19 -15.18
N THR A 373 -6.40 16.54 -14.03
CA THR A 373 -6.78 15.96 -12.73
C THR A 373 -7.76 16.82 -11.94
N GLN A 374 -8.28 17.93 -12.49
CA GLN A 374 -9.14 18.83 -11.73
C GLN A 374 -10.45 18.17 -11.27
N ASP A 375 -11.09 17.37 -12.13
CA ASP A 375 -12.30 16.62 -11.74
C ASP A 375 -11.96 15.47 -10.77
N ASP A 376 -10.81 14.81 -10.95
CA ASP A 376 -10.30 13.81 -10.01
C ASP A 376 -10.10 14.42 -8.61
N MET A 377 -9.58 15.64 -8.53
CA MET A 377 -9.40 16.37 -7.27
C MET A 377 -10.73 16.68 -6.60
N LYS A 378 -11.73 17.14 -7.35
CA LYS A 378 -13.10 17.37 -6.83
C LYS A 378 -13.70 16.07 -6.30
N ALA A 379 -13.60 14.98 -7.07
CA ALA A 379 -14.09 13.67 -6.67
C ALA A 379 -13.39 13.14 -5.41
N TYR A 380 -12.08 13.38 -5.28
CA TYR A 380 -11.31 13.04 -4.09
C TYR A 380 -11.77 13.84 -2.87
N ILE A 381 -11.87 15.18 -2.97
CA ILE A 381 -12.34 16.03 -1.86
C ILE A 381 -13.72 15.58 -1.37
N GLN A 382 -14.65 15.37 -2.30
CA GLN A 382 -16.00 14.91 -1.97
C GLN A 382 -15.97 13.56 -1.26
N SER A 383 -15.20 12.60 -1.77
CA SER A 383 -15.02 11.29 -1.16
C SER A 383 -14.51 11.41 0.28
N GLU A 384 -13.44 12.17 0.49
CA GLU A 384 -12.80 12.33 1.80
C GLU A 384 -13.66 13.09 2.81
N PHE A 385 -14.36 14.13 2.36
CA PHE A 385 -15.26 14.89 3.23
C PHE A 385 -16.54 14.11 3.57
N SER A 386 -17.09 13.32 2.64
CA SER A 386 -18.23 12.42 2.91
C SER A 386 -17.93 11.35 3.95
N LEU A 387 -16.66 11.03 4.22
CA LEU A 387 -16.28 10.17 5.34
C LEU A 387 -16.48 10.85 6.71
N HIS A 388 -16.64 12.17 6.77
CA HIS A 388 -16.88 12.89 8.01
C HIS A 388 -18.38 12.87 8.36
N PRO A 389 -18.78 12.45 9.58
CA PRO A 389 -20.19 12.25 9.95
C PRO A 389 -21.09 13.47 9.75
N GLU A 390 -20.54 14.67 9.95
CA GLU A 390 -21.32 15.92 9.86
C GLU A 390 -21.41 16.51 8.45
N TRP A 391 -20.61 16.01 7.50
CA TRP A 391 -20.46 16.63 6.19
C TRP A 391 -21.77 16.68 5.39
N GLU A 392 -22.51 15.57 5.34
CA GLU A 392 -23.77 15.51 4.61
C GLU A 392 -24.81 16.50 5.16
N SER A 393 -24.87 16.64 6.49
CA SER A 393 -25.77 17.61 7.14
C SER A 393 -25.37 19.05 6.82
N LEU A 394 -24.07 19.36 6.78
CA LEU A 394 -23.57 20.69 6.46
C LEU A 394 -23.87 21.08 5.00
N VAL A 395 -23.65 20.16 4.06
CA VAL A 395 -23.89 20.39 2.63
C VAL A 395 -25.39 20.55 2.34
N GLN A 396 -26.26 19.79 3.03
CA GLN A 396 -27.71 19.96 2.89
C GLN A 396 -28.21 21.30 3.43
N LYS A 397 -27.61 21.79 4.51
CA LYS A 397 -27.97 23.08 5.13
C LYS A 397 -27.44 24.29 4.35
N ASP A 398 -26.29 24.14 3.69
CA ASP A 398 -25.64 25.23 2.95
C ASP A 398 -25.03 24.73 1.63
N SER A 399 -25.65 25.11 0.52
CA SER A 399 -25.20 24.71 -0.82
C SER A 399 -23.82 25.26 -1.18
N ARG A 400 -23.33 26.30 -0.50
CA ARG A 400 -22.00 26.91 -0.73
C ARG A 400 -20.84 25.96 -0.44
N TYR A 401 -21.05 24.87 0.30
CA TYR A 401 -20.03 23.83 0.46
C TYR A 401 -19.65 23.18 -0.89
N HIS A 402 -20.53 23.14 -1.89
CA HIS A 402 -20.16 22.70 -3.25
C HIS A 402 -19.19 23.65 -3.95
N ALA A 403 -19.41 24.97 -3.80
CA ALA A 403 -18.49 25.98 -4.31
C ALA A 403 -17.14 25.91 -3.58
N PHE A 404 -17.15 25.62 -2.27
CA PHE A 404 -15.94 25.44 -1.48
C PHE A 404 -15.09 24.25 -1.95
N VAL A 405 -15.70 23.11 -2.31
CA VAL A 405 -14.98 21.98 -2.94
C VAL A 405 -14.29 22.42 -4.24
N THR A 406 -14.97 23.24 -5.04
CA THR A 406 -14.40 23.77 -6.29
C THR A 406 -13.23 24.72 -6.02
N GLU A 407 -13.36 25.62 -5.05
CA GLU A 407 -12.30 26.54 -4.62
C GLU A 407 -11.04 25.78 -4.16
N ILE A 408 -11.20 24.70 -3.38
CA ILE A 408 -10.08 23.86 -2.92
C ILE A 408 -9.38 23.21 -4.13
N ALA A 409 -10.15 22.62 -5.05
CA ALA A 409 -9.59 21.93 -6.22
C ALA A 409 -8.83 22.89 -7.15
N GLU A 410 -9.35 24.11 -7.37
CA GLU A 410 -8.68 25.15 -8.16
C GLU A 410 -7.38 25.61 -7.51
N ARG A 411 -7.38 25.81 -6.18
CA ARG A 411 -6.18 26.20 -5.43
C ARG A 411 -5.07 25.15 -5.46
N ALA A 412 -5.41 23.88 -5.59
CA ALA A 412 -4.42 22.81 -5.66
C ALA A 412 -3.53 22.89 -6.92
N GLN A 413 -3.96 23.59 -7.98
CA GLN A 413 -3.18 23.82 -9.21
C GLN A 413 -2.49 22.57 -9.79
N GLY A 414 -3.14 21.40 -9.68
CA GLY A 414 -2.61 20.13 -10.15
C GLY A 414 -1.64 19.41 -9.21
N VAL A 415 -1.42 19.91 -7.99
CA VAL A 415 -0.56 19.31 -6.96
C VAL A 415 -1.40 18.45 -5.99
N PHE A 416 -1.52 17.16 -6.30
CA PHE A 416 -2.38 16.24 -5.53
C PHE A 416 -1.97 16.08 -4.06
N LEU A 417 -0.67 16.13 -3.74
CA LEU A 417 -0.23 16.10 -2.33
C LEU A 417 -0.70 17.32 -1.55
N TRP A 418 -0.64 18.51 -2.15
CA TRP A 418 -1.15 19.72 -1.54
C TRP A 418 -2.62 19.52 -1.17
N LEU A 419 -3.40 18.97 -2.11
CA LEU A 419 -4.81 18.68 -1.90
C LEU A 419 -5.05 17.73 -0.71
N VAL A 420 -4.32 16.62 -0.65
CA VAL A 420 -4.45 15.63 0.44
C VAL A 420 -4.18 16.25 1.80
N LEU A 421 -3.14 17.09 1.90
CA LEU A 421 -2.76 17.77 3.13
C LEU A 421 -3.81 18.83 3.54
N VAL A 422 -4.28 19.62 2.59
CA VAL A 422 -5.31 20.65 2.85
C VAL A 422 -6.64 20.03 3.25
N VAL A 423 -7.08 18.97 2.56
CA VAL A 423 -8.31 18.24 2.92
C VAL A 423 -8.21 17.70 4.35
N ARG A 424 -7.05 17.15 4.74
CA ARG A 424 -6.83 16.70 6.13
C ARG A 424 -6.97 17.84 7.14
N LEU A 425 -6.33 18.99 6.90
CA LEU A 425 -6.43 20.16 7.79
C LEU A 425 -7.84 20.74 7.86
N LEU A 426 -8.57 20.75 6.74
CA LEU A 426 -9.95 21.23 6.71
C LEU A 426 -10.91 20.27 7.41
N ARG A 427 -10.69 18.94 7.31
CA ARG A 427 -11.46 17.96 8.08
C ARG A 427 -11.30 18.16 9.59
N GLU A 428 -10.09 18.48 10.06
CA GLU A 428 -9.85 18.83 11.46
C GLU A 428 -10.63 20.10 11.85
N GLY A 429 -10.67 21.12 10.97
CA GLY A 429 -11.51 22.30 11.17
C GLY A 429 -13.00 21.94 11.32
N ILE A 430 -13.52 21.04 10.48
CA ILE A 430 -14.91 20.56 10.59
C ILE A 430 -15.12 19.85 11.94
N SER A 431 -14.20 18.98 12.35
CA SER A 431 -14.28 18.30 13.66
C SER A 431 -14.22 19.27 14.85
N ASN A 432 -13.60 20.44 14.68
CA ASN A 432 -13.58 21.51 15.68
C ASN A 432 -14.83 22.41 15.65
N GLY A 433 -15.78 22.14 14.74
CA GLY A 433 -17.00 22.94 14.58
C GLY A 433 -16.82 24.24 13.80
N ASP A 434 -15.74 24.38 13.01
CA ASP A 434 -15.51 25.57 12.19
C ASP A 434 -16.66 25.77 11.17
N THR A 435 -17.25 26.97 11.15
CA THR A 435 -18.23 27.34 10.11
C THR A 435 -17.56 27.45 8.73
N LEU A 436 -18.35 27.41 7.65
CA LEU A 436 -17.84 27.58 6.28
C LEU A 436 -16.94 28.81 6.12
N SER A 437 -17.27 29.93 6.78
CA SER A 437 -16.47 31.16 6.75
C SER A 437 -15.07 30.96 7.36
N PHE A 438 -14.96 30.22 8.47
CA PHE A 438 -13.68 29.91 9.08
C PHE A 438 -12.87 28.92 8.24
N LEU A 439 -13.52 27.91 7.64
CA LEU A 439 -12.87 26.99 6.71
C LEU A 439 -12.31 27.72 5.48
N GLN A 440 -13.06 28.68 4.92
CA GLN A 440 -12.59 29.53 3.82
C GLN A 440 -11.44 30.45 4.25
N LYS A 441 -11.49 31.05 5.44
CA LYS A 441 -10.36 31.83 5.99
C LYS A 441 -9.12 30.96 6.15
N ARG A 442 -9.27 29.73 6.64
CA ARG A 442 -8.18 28.76 6.78
C ARG A 442 -7.59 28.41 5.42
N LEU A 443 -8.43 28.04 4.44
CA LEU A 443 -8.00 27.78 3.06
C LEU A 443 -7.23 28.96 2.45
N ARG A 444 -7.66 30.20 2.72
CA ARG A 444 -7.01 31.40 2.20
C ARG A 444 -5.65 31.72 2.78
N ARG A 445 -5.37 31.24 4.01
CA ARG A 445 -4.05 31.39 4.65
C ARG A 445 -3.04 30.36 4.18
N ILE A 446 -3.50 29.25 3.61
CA ILE A 446 -2.61 28.19 3.12
C ILE A 446 -1.95 28.66 1.82
N PRO A 447 -0.60 28.65 1.73
CA PRO A 447 0.12 28.96 0.50
C PRO A 447 -0.25 28.00 -0.62
N GLY A 448 -0.36 28.51 -1.86
CA GLY A 448 -0.63 27.66 -3.03
C GLY A 448 0.61 26.88 -3.50
N ASP A 449 1.80 27.40 -3.22
CA ASP A 449 3.06 26.69 -3.46
C ASP A 449 3.29 25.61 -2.39
N LEU A 450 3.76 24.44 -2.81
CA LEU A 450 3.91 23.29 -1.93
C LEU A 450 5.07 23.44 -0.94
N ASN A 451 6.19 24.07 -1.34
CA ASN A 451 7.33 24.28 -0.45
C ASN A 451 6.99 25.31 0.62
N MET A 452 6.39 26.44 0.21
CA MET A 452 5.87 27.44 1.17
C MET A 452 4.82 26.84 2.11
N PHE A 453 4.01 25.89 1.63
CA PHE A 453 3.07 25.19 2.49
C PHE A 453 3.76 24.23 3.48
N PHE A 454 4.87 23.58 3.10
CA PHE A 454 5.68 22.81 4.03
C PHE A 454 6.28 23.68 5.13
N GLU A 455 6.85 24.84 4.77
CA GLU A 455 7.34 25.84 5.72
C GLU A 455 6.22 26.25 6.68
N TYR A 456 5.07 26.66 6.16
CA TYR A 456 3.89 27.01 6.95
C TYR A 456 3.47 25.89 7.92
N MET A 457 3.54 24.63 7.50
CA MET A 457 3.21 23.50 8.39
C MET A 457 4.25 23.33 9.50
N LEU A 458 5.55 23.48 9.20
CA LEU A 458 6.62 23.41 10.19
C LEU A 458 6.56 24.58 11.19
N GLU A 459 6.34 25.80 10.71
CA GLU A 459 6.18 27.00 11.54
C GLU A 459 4.93 26.95 12.43
N SER A 460 3.90 26.24 11.97
CA SER A 460 2.68 26.06 12.76
C SER A 460 2.80 25.02 13.88
N LEU A 461 3.92 24.31 13.98
CA LEU A 461 4.21 23.42 15.11
C LEU A 461 4.43 24.26 16.37
N ASP A 462 4.13 23.68 17.53
CA ASP A 462 4.39 24.36 18.80
C ASP A 462 5.91 24.59 18.94
N PRO A 463 6.38 25.83 19.19
CA PRO A 463 7.80 26.15 19.32
C PRO A 463 8.54 25.27 20.34
N ILE A 464 7.83 24.72 21.33
CA ILE A 464 8.42 23.78 22.31
C ILE A 464 9.05 22.55 21.65
N TYR A 465 8.60 22.17 20.45
CA TYR A 465 9.11 21.02 19.72
C TYR A 465 10.16 21.38 18.66
N GLU A 466 10.58 22.64 18.51
CA GLU A 466 11.45 23.07 17.41
C GLU A 466 12.77 22.27 17.31
N THR A 467 13.46 22.09 18.44
CA THR A 467 14.68 21.26 18.52
C THR A 467 14.38 19.80 18.24
N CYS A 468 13.26 19.27 18.77
CA CYS A 468 12.84 17.88 18.57
C CYS A 468 12.50 17.57 17.10
N VAL A 469 11.80 18.50 16.45
CA VAL A 469 11.45 18.48 15.03
C VAL A 469 12.72 18.45 14.19
N SER A 470 13.66 19.37 14.45
CA SER A 470 14.94 19.44 13.74
C SER A 470 15.74 18.16 13.92
N HIS A 471 15.72 17.59 15.12
CA HIS A 471 16.45 16.37 15.47
C HIS A 471 15.90 15.14 14.73
N ILE A 472 14.60 14.89 14.85
CA ILE A 472 13.93 13.76 14.23
C ILE A 472 14.01 13.82 12.71
N PHE A 473 13.80 14.99 12.10
CA PHE A 473 13.86 15.12 10.66
C PHE A 473 15.29 14.95 10.13
N THR A 474 16.30 15.44 10.85
CA THR A 474 17.71 15.22 10.48
C THR A 474 18.09 13.74 10.53
N ILE A 475 17.65 13.02 11.57
CA ILE A 475 17.87 11.56 11.65
C ILE A 475 17.10 10.82 10.55
N ALA A 476 15.84 11.18 10.29
CA ALA A 476 15.03 10.57 9.23
C ALA A 476 15.61 10.80 7.83
N LEU A 477 16.28 11.94 7.60
CA LEU A 477 16.97 12.25 6.35
C LEU A 477 18.27 11.46 6.18
N THR A 478 19.04 11.35 7.26
CA THR A 478 20.37 10.72 7.29
C THR A 478 20.28 9.19 7.27
N ALA A 479 19.20 8.63 7.84
CA ALA A 479 19.01 7.19 7.90
C ALA A 479 18.99 6.54 6.50
N PRO A 480 19.79 5.48 6.26
CA PRO A 480 19.85 4.79 4.97
C PRO A 480 18.54 4.05 4.66
N GLU A 481 17.86 3.53 5.68
CA GLU A 481 16.54 2.92 5.61
C GLU A 481 15.60 3.51 6.68
N PRO A 482 14.26 3.43 6.49
CA PRO A 482 13.31 3.78 7.54
C PRO A 482 13.60 3.04 8.85
N LEU A 483 13.80 3.80 9.93
CA LEU A 483 14.08 3.22 11.25
C LEU A 483 12.79 2.77 11.95
N PRO A 484 12.86 1.81 12.89
CA PRO A 484 11.71 1.39 13.69
C PRO A 484 11.14 2.56 14.49
N LEU A 485 9.83 2.54 14.74
CA LEU A 485 9.14 3.53 15.58
C LEU A 485 9.75 3.63 16.97
N MET A 486 10.14 2.50 17.56
CA MET A 486 10.79 2.51 18.87
C MET A 486 12.08 3.31 18.86
N VAL A 487 12.88 3.25 17.78
CA VAL A 487 14.13 4.02 17.69
C VAL A 487 13.87 5.53 17.83
N TYR A 488 12.80 6.05 17.22
CA TYR A 488 12.45 7.46 17.36
C TYR A 488 12.05 7.86 18.80
N THR A 489 11.65 6.90 19.62
CA THR A 489 11.41 7.13 21.06
C THR A 489 12.71 7.46 21.77
N PHE A 490 13.75 6.67 21.51
CA PHE A 490 15.05 6.84 22.13
C PHE A 490 15.78 8.07 21.58
N VAL A 491 15.59 8.36 20.30
CA VAL A 491 16.06 9.60 19.65
C VAL A 491 15.46 10.84 20.30
N GLU A 492 14.17 10.84 20.68
CA GLU A 492 13.62 11.97 21.46
C GLU A 492 14.33 12.11 22.82
N SER A 493 14.66 11.01 23.49
CA SER A 493 15.38 11.01 24.77
C SER A 493 16.84 11.48 24.67
N GLU A 494 17.48 11.40 23.50
CA GLU A 494 18.87 11.88 23.32
C GLU A 494 19.01 13.39 23.54
N LEU A 495 17.94 14.16 23.36
CA LEU A 495 17.94 15.60 23.67
C LEU A 495 17.95 15.88 25.17
N GLU A 496 17.53 14.93 25.99
CA GLU A 496 17.49 15.03 27.46
C GLU A 496 18.70 14.36 28.11
N ASP A 497 19.18 13.24 27.55
CA ASP A 497 20.32 12.47 28.06
C ASP A 497 21.15 11.88 26.91
N GLU A 498 22.42 12.30 26.77
CA GLU A 498 23.33 11.79 25.74
C GLU A 498 23.64 10.28 25.91
N ASN A 499 23.44 9.74 27.12
CA ASN A 499 23.63 8.34 27.49
C ASN A 499 22.32 7.53 27.50
N TYR A 500 21.25 8.03 26.89
CA TYR A 500 19.94 7.36 26.81
C TYR A 500 20.01 5.89 26.36
N ALA A 501 20.99 5.53 25.51
CA ALA A 501 21.19 4.18 25.01
C ALA A 501 21.65 3.18 26.09
N LEU A 502 22.11 3.67 27.25
CA LEU A 502 22.57 2.90 28.41
C LEU A 502 21.54 2.80 29.54
N VAL A 503 20.44 3.57 29.47
CA VAL A 503 19.43 3.64 30.53
C VAL A 503 18.24 2.75 30.17
N GLU A 504 18.02 1.67 30.92
CA GLU A 504 16.84 0.81 30.78
C GLU A 504 15.56 1.60 31.12
N GLY A 505 14.58 1.62 30.20
CA GLY A 505 13.19 2.01 30.55
C GLY A 505 12.44 2.98 29.64
N ALA A 506 12.82 3.20 28.38
CA ALA A 506 12.05 4.10 27.52
C ALA A 506 10.64 3.57 27.21
N LYS A 507 9.62 4.40 27.43
CA LYS A 507 8.23 4.11 27.03
C LYS A 507 8.07 4.36 25.53
N PRO A 508 7.62 3.40 24.72
CA PRO A 508 7.55 3.56 23.27
C PRO A 508 6.64 4.74 22.88
N LEU A 509 7.09 5.56 21.92
CA LEU A 509 6.27 6.61 21.34
C LEU A 509 5.00 5.98 20.76
N ALA A 510 3.85 6.44 21.23
CA ALA A 510 2.59 6.02 20.64
C ALA A 510 2.50 6.60 19.22
N ARG A 511 2.02 5.81 18.25
CA ARG A 511 1.74 6.28 16.89
C ARG A 511 0.94 7.59 16.86
N ARG A 512 0.02 7.75 17.82
CA ARG A 512 -0.80 8.96 18.01
C ARG A 512 0.03 10.21 18.36
N GLN A 513 1.13 10.06 19.10
CA GLN A 513 2.03 11.17 19.44
C GLN A 513 2.81 11.64 18.22
N LEU A 514 3.30 10.73 17.38
CA LEU A 514 3.93 11.11 16.10
C LEU A 514 2.96 11.84 15.17
N ASP A 515 1.76 11.28 14.98
CA ASP A 515 0.77 11.86 14.07
C ASP A 515 0.28 13.24 14.55
N GLY A 516 0.14 13.43 15.87
CA GLY A 516 -0.28 14.70 16.48
C GLY A 516 0.83 15.75 16.51
N ARG A 517 2.04 15.40 16.95
CA ARG A 517 3.15 16.35 17.11
C ARG A 517 3.74 16.80 15.79
N TYR A 518 3.81 15.93 14.78
CA TYR A 518 4.44 16.23 13.50
C TYR A 518 3.42 16.45 12.37
N LYS A 519 2.15 16.68 12.72
CA LYS A 519 1.04 17.00 11.79
C LYS A 519 0.92 16.06 10.58
N GLY A 520 1.32 14.81 10.74
CA GLY A 520 1.31 13.82 9.67
C GLY A 520 2.37 13.99 8.59
N LEU A 521 3.45 14.73 8.85
CA LEU A 521 4.66 14.80 8.03
C LEU A 521 5.54 13.54 8.16
N LEU A 522 5.31 12.76 9.21
CA LEU A 522 5.83 11.41 9.41
C LEU A 522 4.69 10.39 9.36
N HIS A 523 4.95 9.22 8.80
CA HIS A 523 4.00 8.13 8.67
C HIS A 523 4.61 6.81 9.16
N VAL A 524 3.84 6.04 9.94
CA VAL A 524 4.24 4.71 10.41
C VAL A 524 3.80 3.63 9.42
N SER A 525 4.76 2.99 8.76
CA SER A 525 4.56 1.85 7.86
C SER A 525 4.81 0.52 8.58
N GLN A 526 4.10 -0.54 8.20
CA GLN A 526 4.28 -1.88 8.74
C GLN A 526 5.02 -2.78 7.75
N ARG A 527 6.12 -3.44 8.15
CA ARG A 527 6.76 -4.51 7.38
C ARG A 527 6.06 -5.85 7.68
N TRP A 528 5.70 -6.60 6.63
CA TRP A 528 4.82 -7.77 6.72
C TRP A 528 5.49 -9.05 7.28
N ASN A 529 6.75 -8.99 7.75
CA ASN A 529 7.51 -10.17 8.17
C ASN A 529 8.23 -10.06 9.53
N ASP A 530 8.06 -8.95 10.28
CA ASP A 530 8.67 -8.81 11.61
C ASP A 530 7.65 -9.12 12.70
N GLN A 531 7.88 -10.18 13.49
CA GLN A 531 6.98 -10.63 14.55
C GLN A 531 7.06 -9.83 15.87
N ARG A 532 7.71 -8.66 15.92
CA ARG A 532 7.99 -7.96 17.20
C ARG A 532 7.82 -6.44 17.13
N ALA A 533 8.16 -5.76 18.23
CA ALA A 533 8.05 -4.31 18.43
C ALA A 533 8.79 -3.44 17.38
N LEU A 534 9.64 -4.04 16.55
CA LEU A 534 10.36 -3.40 15.43
C LEU A 534 9.58 -3.38 14.10
N ARG A 535 8.36 -3.95 14.05
CA ARG A 535 7.55 -4.07 12.81
C ARG A 535 7.10 -2.74 12.23
N PHE A 536 6.99 -1.71 13.07
CA PHE A 536 6.54 -0.39 12.70
C PHE A 536 7.74 0.48 12.39
N ARG A 537 7.82 1.03 11.18
CA ARG A 537 8.93 1.89 10.73
C ARG A 537 8.42 3.27 10.35
N VAL A 538 9.17 4.31 10.71
CA VAL A 538 8.78 5.71 10.45
C VAL A 538 9.35 6.13 9.10
N VAL A 539 8.49 6.67 8.26
CA VAL A 539 8.82 7.13 6.90
C VAL A 539 8.33 8.56 6.76
N LEU A 540 9.11 9.42 6.10
CA LEU A 540 8.63 10.73 5.66
C LEU A 540 7.39 10.55 4.79
N SER A 541 6.33 11.32 5.07
CA SER A 541 5.01 11.12 4.48
C SER A 541 4.98 11.23 2.96
N HIS A 542 5.90 12.00 2.39
CA HIS A 542 6.06 12.07 0.94
C HIS A 542 7.50 12.36 0.53
N ARG A 543 7.88 11.89 -0.66
CA ARG A 543 9.22 12.14 -1.21
C ARG A 543 9.49 13.60 -1.50
N THR A 544 8.53 14.33 -2.07
CA THR A 544 8.68 15.79 -2.29
C THR A 544 8.98 16.52 -0.98
N PHE A 545 8.40 16.06 0.14
CA PHE A 545 8.72 16.62 1.45
C PHE A 545 10.15 16.26 1.88
N ARG A 546 10.61 15.03 1.65
CA ARG A 546 12.02 14.65 1.85
C ARG A 546 12.98 15.54 1.04
N ASP A 547 12.68 15.75 -0.24
CA ASP A 547 13.50 16.57 -1.14
C ASP A 547 13.54 18.02 -0.60
N PHE A 548 12.39 18.60 -0.22
CA PHE A 548 12.30 19.93 0.42
C PHE A 548 13.16 20.03 1.70
N LEU A 549 13.04 19.06 2.62
CA LEU A 549 13.83 19.08 3.84
C LEU A 549 15.35 19.00 3.56
N ALA A 550 15.73 18.21 2.55
CA ALA A 550 17.13 18.03 2.17
C ALA A 550 17.72 19.25 1.45
N ASP A 551 16.92 19.96 0.66
CA ASP A 551 17.42 21.08 -0.16
C ASP A 551 17.32 22.43 0.56
N GLU A 552 16.25 22.66 1.34
CA GLU A 552 15.91 23.99 1.88
C GLU A 552 16.05 24.09 3.40
N MET A 553 15.81 23.00 4.16
CA MET A 553 15.72 23.06 5.63
C MET A 553 17.02 22.73 6.39
N GLN A 554 18.06 22.21 5.72
CA GLN A 554 19.26 21.72 6.41
C GLN A 554 19.91 22.77 7.31
N LEU A 555 20.03 24.02 6.81
CA LEU A 555 20.66 25.10 7.55
C LEU A 555 19.83 25.49 8.79
N GLN A 556 18.51 25.59 8.65
CA GLN A 556 17.61 25.88 9.77
C GLN A 556 17.68 24.77 10.83
N PHE A 557 17.63 23.50 10.42
CA PHE A 557 17.76 22.38 11.36
C PHE A 557 19.10 22.38 12.07
N SER A 558 20.21 22.67 11.37
CA SER A 558 21.52 22.75 12.00
C SER A 558 21.63 23.86 13.06
N ASN A 559 20.92 24.98 12.87
CA ASN A 559 20.89 26.08 13.85
C ASN A 559 20.09 25.73 15.11
N ASN A 560 19.10 24.85 14.97
CA ASN A 560 18.18 24.46 16.04
C ASN A 560 18.68 23.26 16.86
N LEU A 561 19.81 22.66 16.46
CA LEU A 561 20.42 21.49 17.09
C LEU A 561 21.63 21.86 17.96
N PRO A 562 21.98 21.01 18.95
CA PRO A 562 23.22 21.19 19.72
C PRO A 562 24.46 21.27 18.82
N ARG A 563 25.44 22.11 19.16
CA ARG A 563 26.64 22.33 18.34
C ARG A 563 27.50 21.07 18.12
N ASN A 564 27.39 20.10 19.02
CA ASN A 564 28.08 18.81 19.01
C ASN A 564 27.21 17.68 18.44
N PHE A 565 26.02 17.98 17.91
CA PHE A 565 25.13 16.96 17.37
C PHE A 565 25.72 16.32 16.11
N ASP A 566 25.78 14.99 16.10
CA ASP A 566 26.20 14.17 14.96
C ASP A 566 25.13 13.12 14.67
N ALA A 567 24.42 13.30 13.55
CA ALA A 567 23.36 12.40 13.12
C ALA A 567 23.86 10.97 12.87
N HIS A 568 25.11 10.78 12.43
CA HIS A 568 25.67 9.44 12.22
C HIS A 568 25.97 8.74 13.54
N LEU A 569 26.41 9.48 14.56
CA LEU A 569 26.60 8.94 15.90
C LEU A 569 25.26 8.54 16.53
N SER A 570 24.23 9.37 16.41
CA SER A 570 22.87 9.05 16.86
C SER A 570 22.30 7.81 16.17
N LEU A 571 22.55 7.68 14.86
CA LEU A 571 22.17 6.48 14.10
C LEU A 571 22.90 5.23 14.59
N LEU A 572 24.21 5.33 14.87
CA LEU A 572 24.98 4.21 15.40
C LEU A 572 24.44 3.75 16.77
N LYS A 573 24.15 4.70 17.68
CA LYS A 573 23.52 4.41 18.97
C LYS A 573 22.16 3.73 18.80
N ALA A 574 21.35 4.23 17.87
CA ALA A 574 20.04 3.68 17.53
C ALA A 574 20.11 2.24 16.97
N GLU A 575 21.07 1.96 16.09
CA GLU A 575 21.29 0.62 15.53
C GLU A 575 21.75 -0.38 16.60
N ALA A 576 22.70 0.02 17.45
CA ALA A 576 23.15 -0.80 18.59
C ALA A 576 21.99 -1.15 19.53
N LEU A 577 21.08 -0.20 19.76
CA LEU A 577 19.90 -0.40 20.58
C LEU A 577 18.85 -1.30 19.89
N GLU A 578 18.67 -1.19 18.57
CA GLU A 578 17.83 -2.12 17.80
C GLU A 578 18.33 -3.57 17.97
N ASP A 579 19.64 -3.79 17.93
CA ASP A 579 20.24 -5.12 18.10
C ASP A 579 20.16 -5.64 19.53
N LEU A 580 20.36 -4.79 20.54
CA LEU A 580 20.14 -5.14 21.95
C LEU A 580 18.69 -5.59 22.20
N ILE A 581 17.72 -4.88 21.61
CA ILE A 581 16.29 -5.23 21.71
C ILE A 581 16.02 -6.59 21.04
N LYS A 582 16.62 -6.86 19.87
CA LYS A 582 16.50 -8.17 19.20
C LYS A 582 17.05 -9.28 20.09
N ASP A 583 18.18 -9.06 20.76
CA ASP A 583 18.83 -10.01 21.67
C ASP A 583 18.00 -10.29 22.91
N ILE A 584 17.45 -9.26 23.57
CA ILE A 584 16.56 -9.41 24.73
C ILE A 584 15.31 -10.21 24.34
N GLN A 585 14.68 -9.85 23.22
CA GLN A 585 13.49 -10.56 22.74
C GLN A 585 13.83 -11.99 22.28
N GLY A 586 15.02 -12.22 21.73
CA GLY A 586 15.54 -13.56 21.38
C GLY A 586 15.76 -14.45 22.61
N LYS A 587 16.31 -13.88 23.68
CA LYS A 587 16.49 -14.56 24.98
C LYS A 587 15.16 -14.91 25.64
N HIS A 588 14.15 -14.03 25.57
CA HIS A 588 12.81 -14.34 26.10
C HIS A 588 12.12 -15.48 25.35
N SER A 589 12.26 -15.58 24.02
CA SER A 589 11.74 -16.73 23.26
C SER A 589 12.46 -18.06 23.58
N SER A 590 13.71 -18.02 24.03
CA SER A 590 14.45 -19.23 24.43
C SER A 590 14.17 -19.68 25.88
N ARG A 591 13.76 -18.75 26.76
CA ARG A 591 13.40 -19.03 28.16
C ARG A 591 12.01 -19.67 28.28
N THR A 592 11.05 -19.29 27.44
CA THR A 592 9.72 -19.95 27.41
C THR A 592 9.79 -21.39 26.92
N THR A 593 10.67 -21.71 25.95
CA THR A 593 10.90 -23.10 25.53
C THR A 593 11.67 -23.97 26.52
N LYS A 594 12.35 -23.38 27.51
CA LYS A 594 13.05 -24.13 28.58
C LYS A 594 12.22 -24.28 29.87
N ALA A 595 11.18 -23.48 30.06
CA ALA A 595 10.31 -23.57 31.23
C ALA A 595 9.21 -24.64 31.10
N GLU A 596 8.92 -25.16 29.90
CA GLU A 596 7.94 -26.24 29.67
C GLU A 596 8.54 -27.66 29.63
N VAL A 597 9.84 -27.82 29.90
CA VAL A 597 10.51 -29.14 29.82
C VAL A 597 11.09 -29.62 31.18
N SER A 598 10.83 -28.94 32.29
CA SER A 598 11.40 -29.33 33.59
C SER A 598 10.45 -29.26 34.79
N VAL A 599 9.21 -29.74 34.65
CA VAL A 599 8.37 -30.09 35.82
C VAL A 599 7.54 -31.33 35.55
N THR A 600 8.19 -32.50 35.55
CA THR A 600 7.58 -33.78 35.97
C THR A 600 8.69 -34.64 36.58
N ASN A 601 8.91 -34.52 37.89
CA ASN A 601 8.93 -35.65 38.81
C ASN A 601 9.33 -35.21 40.22
N ASP A 602 8.68 -35.88 41.17
CA ASP A 602 9.03 -36.05 42.59
C ASP A 602 8.66 -34.90 43.54
N GLY A 603 7.45 -35.01 44.08
CA GLY A 603 7.30 -35.69 45.37
C GLY A 603 7.84 -34.99 46.62
N THR A 604 6.89 -34.66 47.51
CA THR A 604 7.02 -34.56 48.97
C THR A 604 7.64 -33.30 49.60
N ASN A 605 6.72 -32.56 50.26
CA ASN A 605 6.78 -32.10 51.64
C ASN A 605 7.62 -30.88 52.07
N ILE A 606 6.89 -30.01 52.82
CA ILE A 606 7.27 -29.27 54.03
C ILE A 606 7.73 -27.82 53.88
N GLU A 607 6.79 -26.94 54.26
CA GLU A 607 6.88 -25.84 55.24
C GLU A 607 7.82 -24.63 55.06
N THR A 608 7.17 -23.50 55.34
CA THR A 608 7.63 -22.31 56.11
C THR A 608 8.36 -21.15 55.42
N LEU A 609 7.69 -20.00 55.61
CA LEU A 609 8.06 -18.58 55.55
C LEU A 609 8.04 -17.87 54.20
#